data_AF-A0A8C7BLD1-F1
#
_entry.id   AF-A0A8C7BLD1-F1
#
_cell.length_a   1.000
_cell.length_b   1.000
_cell.length_c   1.000
_cell.angle_alpha   90.00
_cell.angle_beta   90.00
_cell.angle_gamma   90.00
#
_symmetry.space_group_name_H-M   'P 1'
#
loop_
_entity.id
_entity.type
_entity.pdbx_description
1 polymer ?
#
loop_
_entity_poly.entity_id
_entity_poly.type
_entity_poly.pdbx_seq_one_letter_code
_entity_poly.pdbx_strand_id
1 'polypeptide(L)'
;MAKFLLLVLLLAIFPFVFFQGVATTCMVCSLFRKGKCKAGNGNCTVEQGPGCRTRDIFYFNIRDGFRYNHTELDCSNECKSWQLVRGDLKVSSFCCEGQDFCNKYKGKSLYWKSH
;
A
#
# COMPACT_ATOMS: atom_id res chain seq x y z
N MET A 1 -4.82 -33.67 38.13
CA MET A 1 -5.05 -33.86 36.68
C MET A 1 -6.03 -32.81 36.13
N ALA A 2 -7.22 -32.65 36.72
CA ALA A 2 -8.21 -31.64 36.29
C ALA A 2 -7.70 -30.18 36.28
N LYS A 3 -6.95 -29.75 37.31
CA LYS A 3 -6.38 -28.39 37.38
C LYS A 3 -5.36 -28.08 36.27
N PHE A 4 -4.58 -29.07 35.85
CA PHE A 4 -3.58 -28.92 34.78
C PHE A 4 -4.26 -28.85 33.41
N LEU A 5 -5.29 -29.67 33.19
CA LEU A 5 -6.12 -29.61 31.99
C LEU A 5 -6.81 -28.24 31.82
N LEU A 6 -7.32 -27.68 32.93
CA LEU A 6 -7.96 -26.37 32.95
C LEU A 6 -6.98 -25.25 32.58
N LEU A 7 -5.73 -25.33 33.07
CA LEU A 7 -4.68 -24.36 32.77
C LEU A 7 -4.28 -24.40 31.28
N VAL A 8 -4.19 -25.59 30.69
CA VAL A 8 -3.89 -25.79 29.27
C VAL A 8 -5.02 -25.27 28.38
N LEU A 9 -6.29 -25.49 28.77
CA LEU A 9 -7.46 -24.92 28.10
C LEU A 9 -7.45 -23.38 28.13
N LEU A 10 -7.13 -22.77 29.27
CA LEU A 10 -7.05 -21.30 29.37
C LEU A 10 -5.90 -20.71 28.54
N LEU A 11 -4.76 -21.40 28.45
CA LEU A 11 -3.61 -20.97 27.64
C LEU A 11 -3.83 -21.15 26.13
N ALA A 12 -4.61 -22.16 25.71
CA ALA A 12 -4.89 -22.43 24.30
C ALA A 12 -5.96 -21.49 23.68
N ILE A 13 -6.86 -20.93 24.50
CA ILE A 13 -7.93 -20.02 24.03
C ILE A 13 -7.40 -18.58 23.87
N PHE A 14 -6.40 -18.18 24.65
CA PHE A 14 -5.86 -16.82 24.67
C PHE A 14 -5.22 -16.31 23.37
N PRO A 15 -4.46 -17.09 22.58
CA PRO A 15 -3.79 -16.58 21.37
C PRO A 15 -4.73 -16.43 20.15
N PHE A 16 -5.92 -17.04 20.16
CA PHE A 16 -6.84 -16.97 19.01
C PHE A 16 -7.57 -15.62 18.88
N VAL A 17 -7.63 -14.82 19.96
CA VAL A 17 -8.42 -13.58 19.98
C VAL A 17 -7.66 -12.35 19.47
N PHE A 18 -6.35 -12.46 19.21
CA PHE A 18 -5.50 -11.30 18.89
C PHE A 18 -5.19 -11.12 17.40
N PHE A 19 -5.61 -12.03 16.53
CA PHE A 19 -5.46 -11.86 15.08
C PHE A 19 -6.76 -11.35 14.43
N GLN A 20 -7.29 -10.22 14.91
CA GLN A 20 -8.16 -9.42 14.06
C GLN A 20 -7.25 -8.63 13.11
N GLY A 21 -7.25 -8.99 11.82
CA GLY A 21 -6.59 -8.19 10.79
C GLY A 21 -7.06 -6.75 10.90
N VAL A 22 -6.12 -5.82 11.08
CA VAL A 22 -6.45 -4.40 11.19
C VAL A 22 -6.94 -3.94 9.82
N ALA A 23 -8.25 -3.68 9.73
CA ALA A 23 -8.83 -3.10 8.52
C ALA A 23 -8.12 -1.77 8.23
N THR A 24 -7.52 -1.66 7.05
CA THR A 24 -6.76 -0.46 6.66
C THR A 24 -7.57 0.33 5.65
N THR A 25 -7.85 1.60 5.95
CA THR A 25 -8.47 2.53 5.01
C THR A 25 -7.40 3.17 4.14
N CYS A 26 -7.62 3.30 2.84
CA CYS A 26 -6.68 3.85 1.88
C CYS A 26 -7.29 5.05 1.16
N MET A 27 -6.43 5.95 0.67
CA MET A 27 -6.86 6.98 -0.27
C MET A 27 -7.03 6.37 -1.67
N VAL A 28 -8.07 6.78 -2.37
CA VAL A 28 -8.29 6.50 -3.79
C VAL A 28 -8.11 7.80 -4.56
N CYS A 29 -7.27 7.76 -5.59
CA CYS A 29 -7.07 8.87 -6.51
C CYS A 29 -6.44 8.37 -7.81
N SER A 30 -7.13 8.54 -8.94
CA SER A 30 -6.61 8.15 -10.25
C SER A 30 -5.63 9.17 -10.84
N LEU A 31 -5.66 10.42 -10.36
CA LEU A 31 -4.74 11.46 -10.81
C LEU A 31 -4.24 12.30 -9.64
N PHE A 32 -3.29 11.79 -8.88
CA PHE A 32 -2.64 12.55 -7.80
C PHE A 32 -1.42 13.30 -8.34
N ARG A 33 -1.38 14.62 -8.14
CA ARG A 33 -0.28 15.46 -8.63
C ARG A 33 -0.08 16.70 -7.76
N LYS A 34 1.18 17.01 -7.42
CA LYS A 34 1.56 18.17 -6.58
C LYS A 34 0.82 18.20 -5.24
N GLY A 35 0.74 17.06 -4.55
CA GLY A 35 0.12 16.95 -3.22
C GLY A 35 -1.41 17.01 -3.22
N LYS A 36 -2.08 16.97 -4.39
CA LYS A 36 -3.55 17.05 -4.48
C LYS A 36 -4.09 15.97 -5.40
N CYS A 37 -5.25 15.41 -5.04
CA CYS A 37 -6.03 14.59 -5.94
C CYS A 37 -6.74 15.47 -6.96
N LYS A 38 -6.56 15.19 -8.25
CA LYS A 38 -7.17 15.94 -9.37
C LYS A 38 -8.34 15.19 -10.01
N ALA A 39 -8.37 13.86 -9.89
CA ALA A 39 -9.46 13.02 -10.38
C ALA A 39 -9.56 11.73 -9.55
N GLY A 40 -10.78 11.19 -9.43
CA GLY A 40 -11.04 9.91 -8.77
C GLY A 40 -10.85 9.93 -7.25
N ASN A 41 -11.10 11.07 -6.59
CA ASN A 41 -10.95 11.19 -5.14
C ASN A 41 -11.97 10.30 -4.41
N GLY A 42 -11.50 9.48 -3.48
CA GLY A 42 -12.34 8.63 -2.66
C GLY A 42 -11.53 7.85 -1.64
N ASN A 43 -12.17 6.90 -0.98
CA ASN A 43 -11.57 6.05 0.04
C ASN A 43 -11.97 4.59 -0.24
N CYS A 44 -11.14 3.65 0.20
CA CYS A 44 -11.47 2.22 0.19
C CYS A 44 -10.89 1.56 1.44
N THR A 45 -11.44 0.43 1.86
CA THR A 45 -11.00 -0.29 3.06
C THR A 45 -10.68 -1.74 2.70
N VAL A 46 -9.58 -2.26 3.24
CA VAL A 46 -9.14 -3.65 3.06
C VAL A 46 -9.10 -4.33 4.43
N GLU A 47 -9.91 -5.38 4.60
CA GLU A 47 -10.16 -6.04 5.89
C GLU A 47 -9.13 -7.14 6.21
N GLN A 48 -8.66 -7.88 5.21
CA GLN A 48 -7.68 -8.96 5.38
C GLN A 48 -6.73 -9.01 4.19
N GLY A 49 -5.43 -8.92 4.46
CA GLY A 49 -4.43 -8.91 3.40
C GLY A 49 -4.49 -7.63 2.57
N PRO A 50 -3.86 -7.64 1.39
CA PRO A 50 -2.92 -6.61 1.00
C PRO A 50 -3.51 -5.21 0.87
N GLY A 51 -2.72 -4.26 1.35
CA GLY A 51 -3.19 -2.95 1.73
C GLY A 51 -3.27 -1.90 0.62
N CYS A 52 -2.88 -0.70 0.99
CA CYS A 52 -2.94 0.47 0.15
C CYS A 52 -1.79 0.48 -0.85
N ARG A 53 -2.11 0.76 -2.11
CA ARG A 53 -1.16 0.82 -3.20
C ARG A 53 -0.93 2.25 -3.67
N THR A 54 0.31 2.52 -4.06
CA THR A 54 0.78 3.76 -4.68
C THR A 54 1.50 3.38 -5.98
N ARG A 55 1.04 3.89 -7.12
CA ARG A 55 1.72 3.72 -8.42
C ARG A 55 2.19 5.05 -8.95
N ASP A 56 3.49 5.20 -9.12
CA ASP A 56 4.07 6.36 -9.80
C ASP A 56 4.24 6.04 -11.28
N ILE A 57 3.67 6.91 -12.13
CA ILE A 57 3.71 6.81 -13.58
C ILE A 57 4.72 7.80 -14.14
N PHE A 58 5.63 7.31 -14.98
CA PHE A 58 6.67 8.08 -15.63
C PHE A 58 6.64 7.86 -17.13
N TYR A 59 6.87 8.93 -17.89
CA TYR A 59 7.04 8.84 -19.34
C TYR A 59 8.46 9.24 -19.74
N PHE A 60 9.03 8.51 -20.68
CA PHE A 60 10.33 8.80 -21.26
C PHE A 60 10.24 10.04 -22.14
N ASN A 61 11.24 10.91 -21.99
CA ASN A 61 11.48 12.04 -22.87
C ASN A 61 12.95 11.98 -23.30
N ILE A 62 13.20 12.15 -24.60
CA ILE A 62 14.55 12.13 -25.18
C ILE A 62 15.55 13.09 -24.52
N ARG A 63 15.10 14.21 -23.93
CA ARG A 63 15.98 15.19 -23.28
C ARG A 63 16.34 14.83 -21.84
N ASP A 64 15.39 14.27 -21.09
CA ASP A 64 15.48 14.17 -19.62
C ASP A 64 15.31 12.73 -19.09
N GLY A 65 15.17 11.75 -19.98
CA GLY A 65 14.82 10.38 -19.61
C GLY A 65 13.42 10.26 -19.03
N PHE A 66 13.22 9.33 -18.09
CA PHE A 66 11.92 9.11 -17.45
C PHE A 66 11.55 10.27 -16.51
N ARG A 67 10.51 11.03 -16.89
CA ARG A 67 9.94 12.09 -16.05
C ARG A 67 8.65 11.65 -15.38
N TYR A 68 8.53 12.01 -14.11
CA TYR A 68 7.29 11.79 -13.35
C TYR A 68 6.11 12.51 -14.01
N ASN A 69 5.00 11.79 -14.17
CA ASN A 69 3.75 12.34 -14.70
C ASN A 69 2.75 12.56 -13.56
N HIS A 70 2.29 11.48 -12.94
CA HIS A 70 1.33 11.48 -11.84
C HIS A 70 1.46 10.21 -10.99
N THR A 71 0.72 10.18 -9.89
CA THR A 71 0.59 9.04 -9.00
C THR A 71 -0.86 8.55 -9.00
N GLU A 72 -1.07 7.24 -9.03
CA GLU A 72 -2.35 6.58 -8.77
C GLU A 72 -2.34 5.97 -7.36
N LEU A 73 -3.45 6.13 -6.64
CA LEU A 73 -3.66 5.63 -5.28
C LEU A 73 -4.92 4.75 -5.28
N ASP A 74 -4.82 3.53 -4.76
CA ASP A 74 -5.95 2.60 -4.65
C ASP A 74 -5.74 1.54 -3.55
N CYS A 75 -6.75 0.70 -3.34
CA CYS A 75 -6.64 -0.56 -2.60
C CYS A 75 -6.30 -1.70 -3.55
N SER A 76 -5.59 -2.71 -3.07
CA SER A 76 -5.18 -3.83 -3.91
C SER A 76 -5.13 -5.14 -3.15
N ASN A 77 -6.08 -6.04 -3.43
CA ASN A 77 -6.13 -7.42 -2.91
C ASN A 77 -4.94 -8.31 -3.33
N GLU A 78 -4.05 -7.82 -4.20
CA GLU A 78 -2.76 -8.44 -4.52
C GLU A 78 -1.63 -7.39 -4.53
N CYS A 79 -1.54 -6.57 -3.48
CA CYS A 79 -0.51 -5.54 -3.41
C CYS A 79 0.90 -6.14 -3.23
N LYS A 80 1.73 -6.01 -4.26
CA LYS A 80 3.18 -6.24 -4.20
C LYS A 80 3.92 -5.04 -4.76
N SER A 81 5.07 -4.71 -4.16
CA SER A 81 5.95 -3.68 -4.70
C SER A 81 6.68 -4.20 -5.94
N TRP A 82 6.68 -3.43 -7.02
CA TRP A 82 7.30 -3.82 -8.28
C TRP A 82 7.64 -2.60 -9.13
N GLN A 83 8.48 -2.80 -10.15
CA GLN A 83 8.75 -1.79 -11.16
C GLN A 83 8.63 -2.41 -12.55
N LEU A 84 8.00 -1.68 -13.47
CA LEU A 84 7.87 -2.02 -14.87
C LEU A 84 8.51 -0.92 -15.71
N VAL A 85 9.28 -1.30 -16.73
CA VAL A 85 9.72 -0.40 -17.81
C VAL A 85 9.36 -1.07 -19.12
N ARG A 86 8.54 -0.40 -19.94
CA ARG A 86 8.09 -0.91 -21.25
C ARG A 86 8.02 0.25 -22.24
N GLY A 87 8.97 0.29 -23.17
CA GLY A 87 9.12 1.41 -24.10
C GLY A 87 9.27 2.73 -23.34
N ASP A 88 8.43 3.71 -23.69
CA ASP A 88 8.45 5.04 -23.07
C ASP A 88 7.70 5.12 -21.74
N LEU A 89 7.19 4.00 -21.21
CA LEU A 89 6.45 3.95 -19.95
C LEU A 89 7.31 3.29 -18.85
N LYS A 90 7.43 3.97 -17.72
CA LYS A 90 7.90 3.37 -16.46
C LYS A 90 6.82 3.50 -15.40
N VAL A 91 6.60 2.42 -14.65
CA VAL A 91 5.66 2.37 -13.53
C VAL A 91 6.37 1.80 -12.31
N SER A 92 6.26 2.47 -11.17
CA SER A 92 6.75 1.97 -9.87
C SER A 92 5.57 1.81 -8.93
N SER A 93 5.32 0.58 -8.47
CA SER A 93 4.24 0.22 -7.55
C SER A 93 4.81 -0.03 -6.15
N PHE A 94 4.15 0.52 -5.14
CA PHE A 94 4.50 0.39 -3.73
C PHE A 94 3.26 0.06 -2.91
N CYS A 95 3.46 -0.70 -1.83
CA CYS A 95 2.41 -1.17 -0.95
C CYS A 95 2.69 -0.79 0.49
N CYS A 96 1.63 -0.53 1.26
CA CYS A 96 1.68 -0.34 2.71
C CYS A 96 0.39 -0.85 3.35
N GLU A 97 0.43 -1.18 4.64
CA GLU A 97 -0.69 -1.72 5.40
C GLU A 97 -0.54 -1.38 6.89
N GLY A 98 -1.59 -1.61 7.68
CA GLY A 98 -1.57 -1.45 9.14
C GLY A 98 -1.68 0.00 9.64
N GLN A 99 -1.82 0.96 8.72
CA GLN A 99 -2.08 2.37 9.04
C GLN A 99 -3.03 3.00 8.03
N ASP A 100 -4.07 3.66 8.54
CA ASP A 100 -5.01 4.40 7.68
C ASP A 100 -4.31 5.48 6.84
N PHE A 101 -4.72 5.54 5.59
CA PHE A 101 -4.24 6.44 4.54
C PHE A 101 -2.73 6.36 4.36
N CYS A 102 -2.11 5.18 4.52
CA CYS A 102 -0.66 5.01 4.40
C CYS A 102 -0.13 5.23 2.98
N ASN A 103 -0.97 5.08 1.94
CA ASN A 103 -0.60 5.31 0.53
C ASN A 103 -0.49 6.80 0.20
N LYS A 104 0.26 7.54 1.03
CA LYS A 104 0.54 8.94 0.82
C LYS A 104 1.54 9.09 -0.31
N TYR A 105 1.38 10.17 -1.06
CA TYR A 105 2.34 10.62 -2.04
C TYR A 105 3.74 10.73 -1.40
N LYS A 106 4.65 9.84 -1.80
CA LYS A 106 6.03 9.82 -1.28
C LYS A 106 6.96 10.86 -1.93
N GLY A 107 6.41 11.85 -2.63
CA GLY A 107 7.09 13.11 -2.95
C GLY A 107 8.55 13.00 -3.39
N LYS A 108 8.75 12.92 -4.71
CA LYS A 108 10.04 12.81 -5.42
C LYS A 108 10.69 11.44 -5.27
N SER A 109 10.67 10.69 -6.36
CA SER A 109 11.69 9.67 -6.65
C SER A 109 13.06 10.35 -6.71
N LEU A 110 13.65 10.59 -5.54
CA LEU A 110 15.06 10.87 -5.32
C LEU A 110 15.38 10.18 -4.00
N TYR A 111 15.95 8.98 -4.10
CA TYR A 111 16.45 8.15 -2.99
C TYR A 111 15.39 7.50 -2.08
N TRP A 112 14.97 6.28 -2.44
CA TRP A 112 14.60 5.31 -1.41
C TRP A 112 15.87 4.60 -0.96
N LYS A 113 16.30 4.84 0.29
CA LYS A 113 17.24 3.96 0.98
C LYS A 113 16.47 2.72 1.43
N SER A 114 17.00 1.55 1.07
CA SER A 114 16.65 0.30 1.75
C SER A 114 17.06 0.47 3.22
N HIS A 115 16.11 0.30 4.13
CA HIS A 115 16.42 -0.14 5.49
C HIS A 115 16.36 -1.67 5.49
#